data_AF-A8FW47-F1
#
_entry.id   AF-A8FW47-F1
#
_cell.length_a   1.000
_cell.length_b   1.000
_cell.length_c   1.000
_cell.angle_alpha   90.00
_cell.angle_beta   90.00
_cell.angle_gamma   90.00
#
_symmetry.space_group_name_H-M   'P 1'
#
loop_
_entity.id
_entity.type
_entity.pdbx_description
1 polymer ?
#
loop_
_entity_poly.entity_id
_entity_poly.type
_entity_poly.pdbx_seq_one_letter_code
_entity_poly.pdbx_strand_id
1 'polypeptide(L)'
;MGLDAVEFIISIEKHYSITLPDEDLEGLAVVGNFVVYVANACEMQNGNEIEFEEVYETVKCFLYRDFNIPANEINLKSHFVNDLGMG
;
A
#
# COMPACT_ATOMS: atom_id res chain seq x y z
N MET A 1 6.11 12.08 -4.59
CA MET A 1 6.17 11.03 -3.55
C MET A 1 7.58 10.96 -3.01
N GLY A 2 7.74 10.69 -1.71
CA GLY A 2 9.06 10.44 -1.13
C GLY A 2 9.66 9.13 -1.62
N LEU A 3 10.98 8.95 -1.44
CA LEU A 3 11.67 7.72 -1.86
C LEU A 3 11.11 6.50 -1.11
N ASP A 4 10.78 6.68 0.16
CA ASP A 4 10.20 5.70 1.07
C ASP A 4 8.86 5.15 0.58
N ALA A 5 7.96 6.01 0.10
CA ALA A 5 6.67 5.59 -0.44
C ALA A 5 6.85 4.74 -1.71
N VAL A 6 7.82 5.06 -2.55
CA VAL A 6 8.14 4.29 -3.77
C VAL A 6 8.69 2.91 -3.40
N GLU A 7 9.61 2.81 -2.45
CA GLU A 7 10.14 1.50 -1.99
C GLU A 7 9.06 0.61 -1.38
N PHE A 8 8.13 1.21 -0.63
CA PHE A 8 6.98 0.51 -0.08
C PHE A 8 6.09 -0.09 -1.18
N ILE A 9 5.75 0.71 -2.19
CA ILE A 9 4.91 0.27 -3.32
C ILE A 9 5.58 -0.89 -4.06
N ILE A 10 6.88 -0.77 -4.36
CA ILE A 10 7.66 -1.83 -5.03
C ILE A 10 7.68 -3.12 -4.20
N SER A 11 7.72 -3.01 -2.87
CA SER A 11 7.68 -4.17 -1.98
C SER A 11 6.34 -4.90 -2.04
N ILE A 12 5.24 -4.16 -2.10
CA ILE A 12 3.88 -4.71 -2.26
C ILE A 12 3.69 -5.32 -3.65
N GLU A 13 4.14 -4.64 -4.71
CA GLU A 13 4.14 -5.15 -6.09
C GLU A 13 4.81 -6.52 -6.18
N LYS A 14 6.01 -6.65 -5.61
CA LYS A 14 6.75 -7.92 -5.59
C LYS A 14 6.08 -8.97 -4.72
N HIS A 15 5.53 -8.58 -3.57
CA HIS A 15 4.87 -9.51 -2.65
C HIS A 15 3.65 -10.16 -3.29
N TYR A 16 2.83 -9.35 -3.96
CA TYR A 16 1.61 -9.82 -4.61
C TYR A 16 1.79 -10.17 -6.09
N SER A 17 2.98 -9.97 -6.66
CA SER A 17 3.26 -10.12 -8.10
C SER A 17 2.30 -9.31 -8.98
N ILE A 18 2.01 -8.07 -8.58
CA ILE A 18 1.19 -7.11 -9.34
C ILE A 18 2.07 -5.98 -9.88
N THR A 19 1.56 -5.26 -10.87
CA THR A 19 2.16 -4.02 -11.40
C THR A 19 1.23 -2.84 -11.13
N LEU A 20 1.73 -1.81 -10.47
CA LEU A 20 1.07 -0.54 -10.23
C LEU A 20 1.69 0.54 -11.14
N PRO A 21 0.95 1.08 -12.12
CA PRO A 21 1.47 2.11 -13.00
C PRO A 21 1.59 3.46 -12.26
N ASP A 22 2.63 4.23 -12.58
CA ASP A 22 2.91 5.53 -11.97
C ASP A 22 1.72 6.52 -12.04
N GLU A 23 0.91 6.42 -13.09
CA GLU A 23 -0.28 7.27 -13.28
C GLU A 23 -1.35 7.09 -12.20
N ASP A 24 -1.49 5.86 -11.69
CA ASP A 24 -2.42 5.57 -10.61
C ASP A 24 -1.82 5.97 -9.25
N LEU A 25 -0.49 5.93 -9.11
CA LEU A 25 0.18 6.19 -7.84
C LEU A 25 -0.26 7.52 -7.23
N GLU A 26 -0.39 8.59 -8.03
CA GLU A 26 -0.86 9.89 -7.53
C GLU A 26 -2.21 9.80 -6.78
N GLY A 27 -3.11 8.91 -7.19
CA GLY A 27 -4.40 8.66 -6.52
C GLY A 27 -4.32 7.67 -5.35
N LEU A 28 -3.23 6.91 -5.24
CA LEU A 28 -2.97 5.91 -4.21
C LEU A 28 -2.17 6.44 -3.03
N ALA A 29 -1.99 7.76 -2.94
CA ALA A 29 -1.31 8.40 -1.83
C ALA A 29 -2.03 8.22 -0.47
N VAL A 30 -3.28 7.74 -0.49
CA VAL A 30 -4.11 7.41 0.69
C VAL A 30 -4.14 5.90 0.91
N VAL A 31 -3.93 5.46 2.15
CA VAL A 31 -3.85 4.03 2.54
C VAL A 31 -5.07 3.24 2.09
N GLY A 32 -6.28 3.76 2.33
CA GLY A 32 -7.51 3.07 1.94
C GLY A 32 -7.63 2.86 0.43
N ASN A 33 -7.26 3.87 -0.37
CA ASN A 33 -7.27 3.76 -1.82
C ASN A 33 -6.24 2.72 -2.29
N PHE A 34 -5.04 2.75 -1.72
CA PHE A 34 -3.99 1.80 -2.03
C PHE A 34 -4.40 0.34 -1.74
N VAL A 35 -4.98 0.08 -0.56
CA VAL A 35 -5.44 -1.26 -0.19
C VAL A 35 -6.54 -1.76 -1.14
N VAL A 36 -7.54 -0.93 -1.47
CA VAL A 36 -8.58 -1.30 -2.44
C VAL A 36 -7.98 -1.59 -3.81
N TYR A 37 -7.04 -0.76 -4.25
CA TYR A 37 -6.39 -0.93 -5.55
C TYR A 37 -5.62 -2.24 -5.61
N VAL A 38 -4.81 -2.54 -4.59
CA VAL A 38 -4.01 -3.77 -4.52
C VAL A 38 -4.92 -5.00 -4.52
N ALA A 39 -6.01 -5.00 -3.75
CA ALA A 39 -6.97 -6.10 -3.75
C ALA A 39 -7.57 -6.34 -5.15
N ASN A 40 -8.03 -5.28 -5.82
CA ASN A 40 -8.54 -5.39 -7.20
C ASN A 40 -7.46 -5.82 -8.20
N ALA A 41 -6.23 -5.31 -8.05
CA ALA A 41 -5.11 -5.64 -8.92
C ALA A 41 -4.72 -7.11 -8.79
N CYS A 42 -4.74 -7.68 -7.58
CA CYS A 42 -4.50 -9.10 -7.34
C CYS A 42 -5.53 -9.98 -8.05
N GLU A 43 -6.80 -9.57 -8.03
CA GLU A 43 -7.88 -10.28 -8.72
C GLU A 43 -7.70 -10.19 -10.25
N MET A 44 -7.44 -8.99 -10.77
CA MET A 44 -7.32 -8.76 -12.22
C MET A 44 -6.05 -9.32 -12.86
N GLN A 45 -4.91 -9.28 -12.14
CA GLN A 45 -3.61 -9.68 -12.69
C GLN A 45 -3.27 -11.14 -12.38
N ASN A 46 -3.60 -11.61 -11.17
CA ASN A 46 -3.20 -12.94 -10.69
C ASN A 46 -4.38 -13.89 -10.44
N GLY A 47 -5.62 -13.44 -10.58
CA GLY A 47 -6.81 -14.25 -10.29
C GLY A 47 -6.93 -14.65 -8.82
N ASN A 48 -6.19 -13.98 -7.94
CA ASN A 48 -6.21 -14.22 -6.50
C ASN A 48 -7.21 -13.25 -5.87
N GLU A 49 -8.30 -13.77 -5.34
CA GLU A 49 -9.25 -13.00 -4.54
C GLU A 49 -8.64 -12.81 -3.15
N ILE A 50 -8.18 -11.59 -2.87
CA ILE A 50 -7.58 -11.21 -1.59
C ILE A 50 -8.52 -10.22 -0.92
N GLU A 51 -8.91 -10.50 0.31
CA GLU A 51 -9.78 -9.61 1.05
C GLU A 51 -9.07 -8.30 1.40
N PHE A 52 -9.85 -7.22 1.43
CA PHE A 52 -9.37 -5.88 1.81
C PHE A 52 -8.64 -5.90 3.16
N GLU A 53 -9.16 -6.66 4.13
CA GLU A 53 -8.57 -6.76 5.46
C GLU A 53 -7.18 -7.41 5.42
N GLU A 54 -6.99 -8.45 4.60
CA GLU A 54 -5.72 -9.15 4.45
C GLU A 54 -4.65 -8.26 3.79
N VAL A 55 -5.02 -7.52 2.75
CA VAL A 55 -4.15 -6.51 2.15
C VAL A 55 -3.82 -5.42 3.18
N TYR A 56 -4.80 -4.95 3.94
CA TYR A 56 -4.60 -3.90 4.93
C TYR A 56 -3.68 -4.35 6.07
N GLU A 57 -3.80 -5.58 6.54
CA GLU A 57 -2.88 -6.18 7.52
C GLU A 57 -1.47 -6.30 6.98
N THR A 58 -1.32 -6.72 5.73
CA THR A 58 -0.03 -6.80 5.05
C THR A 58 0.62 -5.42 4.97
N VAL A 59 -0.13 -4.40 4.52
CA VAL A 59 0.32 -3.01 4.48
C VAL A 59 0.77 -2.53 5.87
N LYS A 60 -0.03 -2.76 6.92
CA LYS A 60 0.33 -2.40 8.30
C LYS A 60 1.62 -3.10 8.76
N CYS A 61 1.79 -4.37 8.41
CA CYS A 61 2.98 -5.15 8.77
C CYS A 61 4.25 -4.59 8.11
N PHE A 62 4.19 -4.28 6.82
CA PHE A 62 5.30 -3.64 6.11
C PHE A 62 5.60 -2.24 6.67
N LEU A 63 4.59 -1.40 6.88
CA LEU A 63 4.79 -0.06 7.44
C LEU A 63 5.42 -0.10 8.85
N TYR A 64 5.01 -1.05 9.69
CA TYR A 64 5.62 -1.25 11.00
C TYR A 64 7.05 -1.78 10.91
N ARG A 65 7.30 -2.80 10.09
CA ARG A 65 8.61 -3.45 10.02
C ARG A 65 9.67 -2.58 9.34
N ASP A 66 9.31 -1.98 8.21
CA ASP A 66 10.25 -1.29 7.33
C ASP A 66 10.37 0.20 7.69
N PHE A 67 9.28 0.84 8.15
CA PHE A 67 9.25 2.27 8.46
C PHE A 67 9.04 2.60 9.94
N ASN A 68 8.90 1.58 10.80
CA ASN A 68 8.65 1.73 12.24
C ASN A 68 7.37 2.53 12.58
N ILE A 69 6.36 2.42 11.70
CA ILE A 69 5.09 3.11 11.83
C ILE A 69 4.10 2.18 12.54
N PRO A 70 3.66 2.48 13.77
CA PRO A 70 2.75 1.63 14.50
C PRO A 70 1.37 1.58 13.83
N ALA A 71 0.77 0.39 13.81
CA ALA A 71 -0.57 0.16 13.24
C ALA A 71 -1.68 1.03 13.85
N ASN A 72 -1.45 1.62 15.03
CA ASN A 72 -2.40 2.53 15.66
C ASN A 72 -2.42 3.95 15.03
N GLU A 73 -1.35 4.34 14.32
CA GLU A 73 -1.29 5.61 13.58
C GLU A 73 -1.82 5.46 12.15
N ILE A 74 -1.82 4.24 11.63
CA ILE A 74 -2.22 3.93 10.25
C ILE A 74 -3.74 3.85 10.14
N ASN A 75 -4.36 4.88 9.55
CA ASN A 75 -5.79 4.88 9.24
C ASN A 75 -6.03 4.76 7.73
N LEU A 76 -7.23 4.31 7.34
CA LEU A 76 -7.62 4.23 5.92
C LEU A 76 -7.63 5.59 5.21
N LYS A 77 -7.76 6.68 5.97
CA LYS A 77 -7.71 8.05 5.45
C LYS A 77 -6.32 8.67 5.56
N SER A 78 -5.36 7.98 6.17
CA SER A 78 -4.00 8.47 6.31
C SER A 78 -3.33 8.52 4.95
N HIS A 79 -2.52 9.56 4.77
CA HIS A 79 -1.76 9.80 3.56
C HIS A 79 -0.31 9.37 3.79
N PHE A 80 0.27 8.54 2.90
CA PHE A 80 1.61 7.96 3.11
C PHE A 80 2.69 9.03 3.33
N VAL A 81 2.75 10.05 2.46
CA VAL A 81 3.75 11.13 2.60
C VAL A 81 3.37 12.12 3.71
N ASN A 82 2.16 12.69 3.65
CA ASN A 82 1.77 13.81 4.50
C ASN A 82 1.44 13.43 5.96
N ASP A 83 0.95 12.22 6.18
CA ASP A 83 0.41 11.75 7.48
C ASP A 83 1.38 10.75 8.13
N LEU A 84 1.89 9.82 7.33
CA LEU A 84 2.80 8.76 7.77
C LEU A 84 4.29 9.12 7.60
N GLY A 85 4.60 10.30 7.06
CA GLY A 85 5.97 10.81 6.98
C GLY A 85 6.88 10.07 6.00
N MET A 86 6.33 9.38 5.00
CA MET A 86 7.10 8.66 3.96
C MET A 86 7.61 9.60 2.86
N GLY A 87 8.28 10.68 3.27
CA GLY A 87 8.72 11.81 2.42
C GLY A 87 10.19 11.77 2.07
#